data_AF-A0A7X8DZ44-F1
#
_entry.id   AF-A0A7X8DZ44-F1
#
_cell.length_a   1.000
_cell.length_b   1.000
_cell.length_c   1.000
_cell.angle_alpha   90.00
_cell.angle_beta   90.00
_cell.angle_gamma   90.00
#
_symmetry.space_group_name_H-M   'P 1'
#
loop_
_entity.id
_entity.type
_entity.pdbx_description
1 polymer ?
#
loop_
_entity_poly.entity_id
_entity_poly.type
_entity_poly.pdbx_seq_one_letter_code
_entity_poly.pdbx_strand_id
1 'polypeptide(L)'
;DNVERLRLALAQTYNFTSPRVRLFPNDTLDDNESKRSFLTFEGDLNIDGHWFIHSEAQQDTRQQELAAGNITLEYDNHDKLAQIGFRHLNKKYFKDAGLRNDLNQLGGTFAWPLARDWQLIGSYYRDIELNRNIDSLIGLRYDSCCWAVSLVWEQYEEDNFSNTAQAEKETMIGLQFELKGLSSFGAGSSSFKPGTHLLPYYRPFNLNN
;
A
#
# COMPACT_ATOMS: atom_id res chain seq x y z
N ASP A 1 29.69 7.41 -11.42
CA ASP A 1 28.33 7.34 -10.86
C ASP A 1 28.26 6.24 -9.83
N ASN A 2 27.99 6.59 -8.56
CA ASN A 2 27.87 5.62 -7.47
C ASN A 2 26.39 5.44 -7.15
N VAL A 3 25.77 4.40 -7.70
CA VAL A 3 24.36 4.07 -7.45
C VAL A 3 24.27 3.24 -6.15
N GLU A 4 23.45 3.68 -5.20
CA GLU A 4 23.17 2.92 -3.98
C GLU A 4 22.28 1.71 -4.30
N ARG A 5 22.81 0.50 -4.10
CA ARG A 5 22.11 -0.76 -4.44
C ARG A 5 21.47 -1.44 -3.24
N LEU A 6 21.96 -1.19 -2.03
CA LEU A 6 21.49 -1.85 -0.82
C LEU A 6 21.56 -0.87 0.35
N ARG A 7 20.47 -0.77 1.09
CA ARG A 7 20.39 -0.04 2.35
C ARG A 7 19.69 -0.91 3.38
N LEU A 8 20.27 -0.98 4.58
CA LEU A 8 19.72 -1.75 5.70
C LEU A 8 19.76 -0.89 6.96
N ALA A 9 18.72 -0.97 7.77
CA ALA A 9 18.63 -0.33 9.06
C ALA A 9 18.03 -1.27 10.11
N LEU A 10 18.55 -1.18 11.33
CA LEU A 10 18.04 -1.87 12.50
C LEU A 10 18.01 -0.87 13.66
N ALA A 11 16.85 -0.69 14.28
CA ALA A 11 16.65 0.34 15.30
C ALA A 11 15.81 -0.20 16.47
N GLN A 12 16.18 0.24 17.68
CA GLN A 12 15.37 0.04 18.88
C GLN A 12 15.66 1.17 19.87
N THR A 13 14.61 1.70 20.48
CA THR A 13 14.70 2.74 21.52
C THR A 13 14.53 2.11 22.90
N TYR A 14 15.34 2.57 23.86
CA TYR A 14 15.26 2.19 25.26
C TYR A 14 15.08 3.44 26.13
N ASN A 15 13.99 3.50 26.88
CA ASN A 15 13.68 4.59 27.80
C ASN A 15 14.16 4.23 29.21
N PHE A 16 15.02 5.08 29.79
CA PHE A 16 15.48 4.92 31.18
C PHE A 16 14.35 5.11 32.20
N THR A 17 13.35 5.92 31.87
CA THR A 17 12.17 6.16 32.67
C THR A 17 10.91 5.93 31.84
N SER A 18 9.92 5.25 32.41
CA SER A 18 8.68 4.94 31.71
C SER A 18 7.91 6.22 31.36
N PRO A 19 7.36 6.32 30.13
CA PRO A 19 6.45 7.38 29.73
C PRO A 19 5.32 7.60 30.75
N ARG A 20 5.05 8.87 31.09
CA ARG A 20 4.10 9.27 32.15
C ARG A 20 2.73 9.71 31.64
N VAL A 21 2.55 9.80 30.32
CA VAL A 21 1.33 10.30 29.68
C VAL A 21 0.37 9.13 29.46
N ARG A 22 -0.91 9.36 29.78
CA ARG A 22 -2.02 8.44 29.50
C ARG A 22 -3.01 9.16 28.59
N LEU A 23 -3.56 8.44 27.62
CA LEU A 23 -4.62 8.97 26.77
C LEU A 23 -5.98 8.82 27.45
N PHE A 24 -6.20 7.73 28.20
CA PHE A 24 -7.45 7.51 28.95
C PHE A 24 -7.23 7.36 30.46
N PRO A 25 -8.19 7.80 31.30
CA PRO A 25 -8.06 7.74 32.77
C PRO A 25 -7.84 6.33 33.33
N ASN A 26 -8.32 5.31 32.61
CA ASN A 26 -8.25 3.90 33.01
C ASN A 26 -7.04 3.16 32.43
N ASP A 27 -6.17 3.81 31.66
CA ASP A 27 -4.94 3.16 31.21
C ASP A 27 -4.05 2.85 32.41
N THR A 28 -3.75 1.57 32.60
CA THR A 28 -2.73 1.10 33.53
C THR A 28 -1.36 1.32 32.90
N LEU A 29 -0.54 2.16 33.53
CA LEU A 29 0.88 2.26 33.18
C LEU A 29 1.57 0.99 33.67
N ASP A 30 1.80 0.02 32.79
CA ASP A 30 2.76 -1.04 33.09
C ASP A 30 4.16 -0.48 32.86
N ASP A 31 4.81 -0.11 33.96
CA ASP A 31 6.13 0.51 33.99
C ASP A 31 7.22 -0.37 33.34
N ASN A 32 7.01 -1.68 33.19
CA ASN A 32 7.95 -2.56 32.48
C ASN A 32 7.65 -2.68 30.98
N GLU A 33 6.38 -2.63 30.56
CA GLU A 33 6.01 -2.74 29.15
C GLU A 33 6.49 -1.53 28.32
N SER A 34 6.51 -0.33 28.92
CA SER A 34 6.75 0.93 28.20
C SER A 34 8.23 1.34 28.01
N LYS A 35 9.20 0.56 28.53
CA LYS A 35 10.63 0.95 28.49
C LYS A 35 11.33 0.69 27.16
N ARG A 36 10.77 -0.11 26.25
CA ARG A 36 11.39 -0.40 24.94
C ARG A 36 10.42 -0.12 23.81
N SER A 37 10.91 0.36 22.67
CA SER A 37 10.12 0.32 21.43
C SER A 37 10.14 -1.09 20.84
N PHE A 38 9.38 -1.29 19.77
CA PHE A 38 9.62 -2.41 18.87
C PHE A 38 11.07 -2.39 18.37
N LEU A 39 11.61 -3.58 18.13
CA LEU A 39 12.80 -3.74 17.31
C LEU A 39 12.35 -3.61 15.86
N THR A 40 12.83 -2.57 15.18
CA THR A 40 12.45 -2.27 13.79
C THR A 40 13.60 -2.60 12.87
N PHE A 41 13.29 -3.32 11.81
CA PHE A 41 14.17 -3.59 10.67
C PHE A 41 13.59 -2.92 9.43
N GLU A 42 14.45 -2.32 8.60
CA GLU A 42 14.11 -1.77 7.30
C GLU A 42 15.22 -2.15 6.30
N GLY A 43 14.84 -2.49 5.08
CA GLY A 43 15.78 -2.83 4.02
C GLY A 43 15.26 -2.47 2.64
N ASP A 44 16.12 -1.83 1.85
CA ASP A 44 15.91 -1.51 0.45
C ASP A 44 16.99 -2.15 -0.41
N LEU A 45 16.59 -2.79 -1.51
CA LEU A 45 17.49 -3.43 -2.47
C LEU A 45 17.09 -3.03 -3.88
N ASN A 46 18.04 -2.48 -4.63
CA ASN A 46 17.98 -2.29 -6.07
C ASN A 46 18.88 -3.33 -6.73
N ILE A 47 18.29 -4.31 -7.38
CA ILE A 47 19.00 -5.48 -7.93
C ILE A 47 19.82 -5.07 -9.16
N ASP A 48 19.16 -4.46 -10.15
CA ASP A 48 19.75 -4.20 -11.47
C ASP A 48 19.32 -2.86 -12.11
N GLY A 49 18.49 -2.08 -11.41
CA GLY A 49 17.95 -0.80 -11.89
C GLY A 49 16.51 -0.92 -12.38
N HIS A 50 15.98 -2.14 -12.45
CA HIS A 50 14.60 -2.43 -12.80
C HIS A 50 13.85 -3.14 -11.68
N TRP A 51 14.54 -3.95 -10.89
CA TRP A 51 13.94 -4.65 -9.75
C TRP A 51 14.31 -4.01 -8.42
N PHE A 52 13.28 -3.71 -7.64
CA PHE A 52 13.38 -3.09 -6.33
C PHE A 52 12.64 -3.92 -5.29
N ILE A 53 13.26 -4.11 -4.12
CA ILE A 53 12.68 -4.81 -2.98
C ILE A 53 12.76 -3.89 -1.77
N HIS A 54 11.65 -3.79 -1.04
CA HIS A 54 11.52 -3.06 0.21
C HIS A 54 10.96 -4.01 1.24
N SER A 55 11.53 -4.01 2.44
CA SER A 55 11.04 -4.80 3.55
C SER A 55 11.15 -4.01 4.84
N GLU A 56 10.08 -4.04 5.63
CA GLU A 56 10.00 -3.49 6.97
C GLU A 56 9.45 -4.55 7.92
N ALA A 57 9.98 -4.65 9.13
CA ALA A 57 9.43 -5.50 10.18
C ALA A 57 9.57 -4.82 11.55
N GLN A 58 8.52 -4.90 12.35
CA GLN A 58 8.47 -4.39 13.71
C GLN A 58 8.14 -5.52 14.66
N GLN A 59 9.10 -5.90 15.51
CA GLN A 59 9.00 -7.02 16.44
C GLN A 59 8.86 -6.51 17.88
N ASP A 60 7.85 -6.99 18.61
CA ASP A 60 7.84 -6.88 20.06
C ASP A 60 8.75 -7.96 20.67
N THR A 61 9.96 -7.55 21.05
CA THR A 61 10.96 -8.45 21.65
C THR A 61 10.61 -8.95 23.05
N ARG A 62 9.62 -8.36 23.74
CA ARG A 62 9.18 -8.79 25.08
C ARG A 62 8.17 -9.94 24.96
N GLN A 63 7.20 -9.77 24.07
CA GLN A 63 6.12 -10.73 23.85
C GLN A 63 6.47 -11.76 22.78
N GLN A 64 7.59 -11.58 22.06
CA GLN A 64 8.03 -12.42 20.95
C GLN A 64 7.01 -12.50 19.80
N GLU A 65 6.28 -11.40 19.59
CA GLU A 65 5.24 -11.28 18.56
C GLU A 65 5.63 -10.24 17.50
N LEU A 66 5.28 -10.50 16.25
CA LEU A 66 5.40 -9.52 15.17
C LEU A 66 4.26 -8.50 15.31
N ALA A 67 4.59 -7.23 15.46
CA ALA A 67 3.62 -6.16 15.55
C ALA A 67 3.15 -5.74 14.14
N ALA A 68 4.10 -5.50 13.24
CA ALA A 68 3.84 -5.13 11.86
C ALA A 68 4.92 -5.69 10.93
N GLY A 69 4.56 -5.93 9.67
CA GLY A 69 5.51 -6.29 8.63
C GLY A 69 5.02 -5.81 7.27
N ASN A 70 5.95 -5.41 6.41
CA ASN A 70 5.68 -5.02 5.04
C ASN A 70 6.78 -5.58 4.15
N ILE A 71 6.41 -6.16 3.01
CA ILE A 71 7.36 -6.51 1.96
C ILE A 71 6.76 -6.12 0.62
N THR A 72 7.55 -5.47 -0.22
CA THR A 72 7.13 -5.01 -1.54
C THR A 72 8.21 -5.35 -2.55
N LEU A 73 7.80 -5.94 -3.67
CA LEU A 73 8.62 -6.19 -4.85
C LEU A 73 8.07 -5.34 -5.98
N GLU A 74 8.92 -4.53 -6.60
CA GLU A 74 8.58 -3.70 -7.75
C GLU A 74 9.50 -4.03 -8.93
N TYR A 75 8.88 -4.16 -10.11
CA TYR A 75 9.53 -4.09 -11.40
C TYR A 75 9.16 -2.76 -12.05
N ASP A 76 10.16 -1.95 -12.38
CA ASP A 76 10.00 -0.69 -13.11
C ASP A 76 10.97 -0.63 -14.29
N ASN A 77 10.43 -0.47 -15.49
CA ASN A 77 11.21 -0.30 -16.70
C ASN A 77 10.47 0.60 -17.68
N HIS A 78 10.76 1.90 -17.61
CA HIS A 78 10.26 2.97 -18.48
C HIS A 78 8.73 3.04 -18.59
N ASP A 79 8.13 2.17 -19.39
CA ASP A 79 6.70 2.09 -19.68
C ASP A 79 6.00 0.91 -18.98
N LYS A 80 6.76 0.04 -18.31
CA LYS A 80 6.27 -1.14 -17.59
C LYS A 80 6.49 -1.00 -16.11
N LEU A 81 5.40 -1.09 -15.36
CA LEU A 81 5.41 -1.09 -13.90
C LEU A 81 4.62 -2.29 -13.40
N ALA A 82 5.16 -3.02 -12.44
CA ALA A 82 4.41 -4.01 -11.67
C ALA A 82 4.92 -4.03 -10.23
N GLN A 83 4.01 -3.98 -9.27
CA GLN A 83 4.31 -4.01 -7.85
C GLN A 83 3.43 -5.06 -7.19
N ILE A 84 4.02 -5.90 -6.34
CA ILE A 84 3.30 -6.80 -5.44
C ILE A 84 3.79 -6.55 -4.03
N GLY A 85 2.89 -6.64 -3.07
CA GLY A 85 3.21 -6.40 -1.68
C GLY A 85 2.35 -7.22 -0.72
N PHE A 86 2.94 -7.50 0.44
CA PHE A 86 2.26 -8.11 1.57
C PHE A 86 2.47 -7.25 2.80
N ARG A 87 1.38 -6.96 3.51
CA ARG A 87 1.37 -6.18 4.74
C ARG A 87 0.67 -6.96 5.85
N HIS A 88 1.34 -7.04 7.00
CA HIS A 88 0.81 -7.57 8.24
C HIS A 88 0.67 -6.44 9.27
N LEU A 89 -0.48 -6.35 9.93
CA LEU A 89 -0.67 -5.55 11.15
C LEU A 89 -1.37 -6.37 12.21
N ASN A 90 -0.74 -6.49 13.37
CA ASN A 90 -1.32 -7.17 14.51
C ASN A 90 -2.25 -6.24 15.29
N LYS A 91 -3.52 -6.64 15.43
CA LYS A 91 -4.57 -5.85 16.07
C LYS A 91 -4.25 -5.50 17.53
N LYS A 92 -3.52 -6.36 18.25
CA LYS A 92 -3.12 -6.13 19.64
C LYS A 92 -2.31 -4.85 19.79
N TYR A 93 -1.43 -4.56 18.83
CA TYR A 93 -0.53 -3.41 18.85
C TYR A 93 -1.10 -2.18 18.13
N PHE A 94 -2.00 -2.36 17.17
CA PHE A 94 -2.60 -1.29 16.36
C PHE A 94 -4.11 -1.14 16.62
N LYS A 95 -4.51 -0.92 17.87
CA LYS A 95 -5.93 -0.85 18.29
C LYS A 95 -6.69 0.32 17.65
N ASP A 96 -6.00 1.45 17.44
CA ASP A 96 -6.59 2.66 16.86
C ASP A 96 -6.83 2.55 15.35
N ALA A 97 -6.29 1.50 14.71
CA ALA A 97 -6.50 1.25 13.28
C ALA A 97 -7.87 0.64 12.95
N GLY A 98 -8.75 0.43 13.95
CA GLY A 98 -10.10 -0.09 13.73
C GLY A 98 -10.15 -1.54 13.27
N LEU A 99 -9.06 -2.28 13.41
CA LEU A 99 -8.92 -3.66 12.92
C LEU A 99 -9.86 -4.63 13.64
N ARG A 100 -10.64 -5.41 12.89
CA ARG A 100 -11.49 -6.47 13.46
C ARG A 100 -10.68 -7.68 13.89
N ASN A 101 -9.75 -8.12 13.05
CA ASN A 101 -8.72 -9.14 13.29
C ASN A 101 -7.36 -8.57 12.87
N ASP A 102 -6.29 -9.34 13.02
CA ASP A 102 -5.02 -9.01 12.38
C ASP A 102 -5.24 -8.77 10.88
N LEU A 103 -4.59 -7.75 10.34
CA LEU A 103 -4.63 -7.49 8.91
C LEU A 103 -3.54 -8.32 8.26
N ASN A 104 -3.92 -9.22 7.36
CA ASN A 104 -3.01 -9.85 6.43
C ASN A 104 -3.43 -9.43 5.02
N GLN A 105 -2.81 -8.36 4.51
CA GLN A 105 -3.16 -7.80 3.20
C GLN A 105 -2.16 -8.27 2.16
N LEU A 106 -2.65 -8.94 1.12
CA LEU A 106 -1.90 -9.21 -0.11
C LEU A 106 -2.46 -8.33 -1.21
N GLY A 107 -1.59 -7.71 -1.99
CA GLY A 107 -2.06 -7.02 -3.18
C GLY A 107 -0.97 -6.59 -4.12
N GLY A 108 -1.37 -5.94 -5.19
CA GLY A 108 -0.45 -5.46 -6.19
C GLY A 108 -1.14 -4.60 -7.23
N THR A 109 -0.32 -3.89 -8.00
CA THR A 109 -0.75 -3.06 -9.10
C THR A 109 0.22 -3.18 -10.26
N PHE A 110 -0.26 -2.98 -11.48
CA PHE A 110 0.58 -2.93 -12.66
C PHE A 110 0.07 -1.87 -13.64
N ALA A 111 0.99 -1.35 -14.44
CA ALA A 111 0.74 -0.56 -15.63
C ALA A 111 1.60 -1.14 -16.76
N TRP A 112 0.95 -1.57 -17.84
CA TRP A 112 1.63 -2.34 -18.89
C TRP A 112 1.16 -1.91 -20.30
N PRO A 113 2.10 -1.67 -21.23
CA PRO A 113 1.77 -1.41 -22.63
C PRO A 113 1.45 -2.75 -23.32
N LEU A 114 0.21 -2.90 -23.78
CA LEU A 114 -0.22 -4.09 -24.52
C LEU A 114 0.18 -4.02 -26.00
N ALA A 115 0.18 -2.81 -26.55
CA ALA A 115 0.61 -2.49 -27.89
C ALA A 115 1.12 -1.04 -27.92
N ARG A 116 1.55 -0.56 -29.09
CA ARG A 116 2.07 0.81 -29.26
C ARG A 116 1.14 1.90 -28.71
N ASP A 117 -0.16 1.72 -28.93
CA ASP A 117 -1.18 2.72 -28.61
C ASP A 117 -2.13 2.24 -27.49
N TRP A 118 -1.87 1.08 -26.88
CA TRP A 118 -2.74 0.48 -25.87
C TRP A 118 -2.01 0.28 -24.55
N GLN A 119 -2.58 0.82 -23.47
CA GLN A 119 -2.09 0.68 -22.10
C GLN A 119 -3.15 0.03 -21.22
N LEU A 120 -2.73 -0.89 -20.38
CA LEU A 120 -3.56 -1.58 -19.40
C LEU A 120 -3.04 -1.27 -18.00
N ILE A 121 -3.95 -0.95 -17.08
CA ILE A 121 -3.68 -0.89 -15.66
C ILE A 121 -4.55 -1.92 -14.93
N GLY A 122 -4.04 -2.45 -13.84
CA GLY A 122 -4.81 -3.31 -12.97
C GLY A 122 -4.28 -3.26 -11.55
N SER A 123 -5.17 -3.37 -10.59
CA SER A 123 -4.85 -3.38 -9.16
C SER A 123 -5.77 -4.35 -8.43
N TYR A 124 -5.23 -5.09 -7.48
CA TYR A 124 -6.00 -6.04 -6.68
C TYR A 124 -5.44 -6.10 -5.27
N TYR A 125 -6.31 -5.90 -4.27
CA TYR A 125 -5.95 -5.94 -2.86
C TYR A 125 -6.96 -6.77 -2.07
N ARG A 126 -6.47 -7.70 -1.26
CA ARG A 126 -7.28 -8.65 -0.51
C ARG A 126 -6.74 -8.78 0.91
N ASP A 127 -7.66 -8.78 1.87
CA ASP A 127 -7.40 -9.24 3.22
C ASP A 127 -7.58 -10.77 3.25
N ILE A 128 -6.47 -11.50 3.40
CA ILE A 128 -6.48 -12.97 3.45
C ILE A 128 -6.93 -13.50 4.80
N GLU A 129 -6.82 -12.72 5.88
CA GLU A 129 -7.28 -13.10 7.22
C GLU A 129 -8.81 -13.18 7.25
N LEU A 130 -9.46 -12.16 6.69
CA LEU A 130 -10.91 -12.05 6.62
C LEU A 130 -11.51 -12.57 5.30
N ASN A 131 -10.68 -13.11 4.42
CA ASN A 131 -11.05 -13.58 3.08
C ASN A 131 -11.87 -12.54 2.28
N ARG A 132 -11.46 -11.27 2.39
CA ARG A 132 -12.22 -10.10 1.94
C ARG A 132 -11.51 -9.37 0.81
N ASN A 133 -12.26 -8.98 -0.23
CA ASN A 133 -11.75 -8.12 -1.28
C ASN A 133 -11.74 -6.68 -0.76
N ILE A 134 -10.56 -6.04 -0.71
CA ILE A 134 -10.46 -4.65 -0.26
C ILE A 134 -10.77 -3.73 -1.42
N ASP A 135 -10.05 -3.93 -2.53
CA ASP A 135 -10.13 -3.04 -3.69
C ASP A 135 -9.67 -3.76 -4.96
N SER A 136 -10.27 -3.43 -6.08
CA SER A 136 -10.02 -4.04 -7.38
C SER A 136 -10.26 -3.04 -8.49
N LEU A 137 -9.26 -2.86 -9.34
CA LEU A 137 -9.32 -1.94 -10.47
C LEU A 137 -8.84 -2.61 -11.74
N ILE A 138 -9.48 -2.31 -12.86
CA ILE A 138 -8.96 -2.54 -14.20
C ILE A 138 -9.24 -1.32 -15.06
N GLY A 139 -8.25 -0.92 -15.85
CA GLY A 139 -8.39 0.21 -16.76
C GLY A 139 -7.69 -0.06 -18.07
N LEU A 140 -8.30 0.42 -19.16
CA LEU A 140 -7.75 0.32 -20.49
C LEU A 140 -7.71 1.72 -21.11
N ARG A 141 -6.58 2.09 -21.69
CA ARG A 141 -6.39 3.35 -22.40
C ARG A 141 -5.91 3.10 -23.80
N TYR A 142 -6.51 3.82 -24.74
CA TYR A 142 -6.04 3.95 -26.11
C TYR A 142 -5.47 5.35 -26.31
N ASP A 143 -4.26 5.44 -26.85
CA ASP A 143 -3.47 6.66 -26.91
C ASP A 143 -2.99 6.91 -28.35
N SER A 144 -3.59 7.91 -29.01
CA SER A 144 -3.30 8.31 -30.40
C SER A 144 -2.44 9.58 -30.45
N CYS A 145 -2.03 10.04 -31.63
CA CYS A 145 -1.13 11.20 -31.77
C CYS A 145 -1.71 12.51 -31.21
N CYS A 146 -3.03 12.73 -31.32
CA CYS A 146 -3.69 13.99 -30.93
C CYS A 146 -4.77 13.82 -29.86
N TRP A 147 -5.16 12.58 -29.56
CA TRP A 147 -6.24 12.29 -28.62
C TRP A 147 -6.00 10.96 -27.89
N ALA A 148 -6.63 10.80 -26.73
CA ALA A 148 -6.66 9.54 -26.01
C ALA A 148 -8.02 9.31 -25.35
N VAL A 149 -8.34 8.05 -25.10
CA VAL A 149 -9.54 7.65 -24.37
C VAL A 149 -9.18 6.58 -23.36
N SER A 150 -9.70 6.69 -22.14
CA SER A 150 -9.51 5.68 -21.10
C SER A 150 -10.84 5.32 -20.44
N LEU A 151 -11.02 4.03 -20.23
CA LEU A 151 -12.11 3.44 -19.46
C LEU A 151 -11.51 2.76 -18.23
N VAL A 152 -12.03 3.08 -17.06
CA VAL A 152 -11.61 2.48 -15.79
C VAL A 152 -12.85 1.95 -15.07
N TRP A 153 -12.74 0.73 -14.57
CA TRP A 153 -13.69 0.11 -13.67
C TRP A 153 -12.97 -0.19 -12.36
N GLU A 154 -13.62 0.15 -11.25
CA GLU A 154 -13.09 -0.04 -9.93
C GLU A 154 -14.20 -0.47 -8.97
N GLN A 155 -13.90 -1.41 -8.09
CA GLN A 155 -14.79 -1.88 -7.05
C GLN A 155 -14.03 -2.04 -5.75
N TYR A 156 -14.49 -1.34 -4.72
CA TYR A 156 -13.89 -1.38 -3.39
C TYR A 156 -14.95 -1.64 -2.33
N GLU A 157 -14.50 -2.07 -1.16
CA GLU A 157 -15.34 -2.40 -0.02
C GLU A 157 -15.06 -1.40 1.10
N GLU A 158 -16.05 -0.55 1.43
CA GLU A 158 -15.93 0.43 2.51
C GLU A 158 -16.24 -0.24 3.86
N ASP A 159 -15.34 -0.10 4.83
CA ASP A 159 -15.53 -0.67 6.17
C ASP A 159 -16.56 0.18 6.94
N ASN A 160 -17.81 -0.29 6.96
CA ASN A 160 -18.89 0.36 7.69
C ASN A 160 -18.82 -0.06 9.17
N PHE A 161 -18.11 0.71 10.00
CA PHE A 161 -17.87 0.45 11.43
C PHE A 161 -19.14 0.40 12.31
N SER A 162 -20.33 0.64 11.74
CA SER A 162 -21.60 0.75 12.47
C SER A 162 -22.56 -0.44 12.27
N ASN A 163 -22.35 -1.35 11.32
CA ASN A 163 -23.32 -2.44 11.06
C ASN A 163 -22.66 -3.76 10.62
N THR A 164 -22.98 -4.83 11.35
CA THR A 164 -22.26 -6.12 11.39
C THR A 164 -22.65 -7.15 10.32
N ALA A 165 -23.35 -6.81 9.23
CA ALA A 165 -23.92 -7.84 8.34
C ALA A 165 -23.37 -7.89 6.90
N GLN A 166 -22.95 -6.78 6.32
CA GLN A 166 -22.38 -6.73 4.97
C GLN A 166 -21.55 -5.47 4.85
N ALA A 167 -20.27 -5.62 4.54
CA ALA A 167 -19.51 -4.50 4.03
C ALA A 167 -20.04 -4.18 2.63
N GLU A 168 -20.34 -2.91 2.38
CA GLU A 168 -20.96 -2.49 1.14
C GLU A 168 -19.88 -2.33 0.07
N LYS A 169 -20.16 -2.88 -1.11
CA LYS A 169 -19.28 -2.77 -2.26
C LYS A 169 -19.71 -1.59 -3.09
N GLU A 170 -18.81 -0.63 -3.23
CA GLU A 170 -19.00 0.52 -4.09
C GLU A 170 -18.31 0.26 -5.43
N THR A 171 -18.97 0.67 -6.52
CA THR A 171 -18.45 0.50 -7.88
C THR A 171 -18.32 1.86 -8.54
N MET A 172 -17.10 2.18 -8.99
CA MET A 172 -16.79 3.38 -9.76
C MET A 172 -16.49 3.02 -11.21
N ILE A 173 -17.03 3.82 -12.13
CA ILE A 173 -16.73 3.71 -13.57
C ILE A 173 -16.30 5.10 -14.04
N GLY A 174 -15.12 5.17 -14.65
CA GLY A 174 -14.55 6.39 -15.21
C GLY A 174 -14.38 6.27 -16.72
N LEU A 175 -14.92 7.24 -17.47
CA LEU A 175 -14.64 7.41 -18.89
C LEU A 175 -14.04 8.79 -19.10
N GLN A 176 -12.81 8.84 -19.62
CA GLN A 176 -12.10 10.08 -19.85
C GLN A 176 -11.64 10.16 -21.30
N PHE A 177 -11.84 11.32 -21.92
CA PHE A 177 -11.30 11.68 -23.22
C PHE A 177 -10.33 12.84 -23.08
N GLU A 178 -9.22 12.78 -23.81
CA GLU A 178 -8.14 13.74 -23.71
C GLU A 178 -7.77 14.25 -25.11
N LEU A 179 -7.73 15.57 -25.28
CA LEU A 179 -7.13 16.24 -26.44
C LEU A 179 -5.75 16.70 -26.04
N LYS A 180 -4.73 16.03 -26.59
CA LYS A 180 -3.34 16.26 -26.23
C LYS A 180 -2.93 17.70 -26.53
N GLY A 181 -2.35 18.37 -25.54
CA GLY A 181 -1.91 19.78 -25.65
C GLY A 181 -3.02 20.82 -25.48
N LEU A 182 -4.28 20.42 -25.22
CA LEU A 182 -5.38 21.35 -24.94
C LEU A 182 -6.02 21.08 -23.57
N SER A 183 -6.81 20.01 -23.46
CA SER A 183 -7.64 19.75 -22.28
C SER A 183 -8.09 18.30 -22.25
N SER A 184 -8.45 17.82 -21.05
CA SER A 184 -9.10 16.52 -20.84
C SER A 184 -10.48 16.72 -20.22
N PHE A 185 -11.46 15.95 -20.66
CA PHE A 185 -12.81 15.94 -20.11
C PHE A 185 -13.29 14.50 -19.94
N GLY A 186 -14.07 14.24 -18.89
CA GLY A 186 -14.51 12.90 -18.56
C GLY A 186 -15.62 12.91 -17.53
N ALA A 187 -16.26 11.76 -17.39
CA ALA A 187 -17.27 11.50 -16.39
C ALA A 187 -16.84 10.31 -15.51
N GLY A 188 -17.25 10.33 -14.25
CA GLY A 188 -16.86 9.34 -13.26
C GLY A 188 -15.74 9.80 -12.34
N SER A 189 -15.55 9.07 -11.25
CA SER A 189 -14.61 9.38 -10.16
C SER A 189 -13.26 8.68 -10.29
N SER A 190 -13.15 7.63 -11.11
CA SER A 190 -11.91 6.86 -11.28
C SER A 190 -11.08 7.39 -12.47
N SER A 191 -9.78 7.53 -12.25
CA SER A 191 -8.81 8.06 -13.22
C SER A 191 -7.85 6.96 -13.68
N PHE A 192 -7.39 6.99 -14.93
CA PHE A 192 -6.44 6.00 -15.45
C PHE A 192 -5.03 6.19 -14.84
N LYS A 193 -4.76 5.49 -13.73
CA LYS A 193 -3.46 5.44 -13.03
C LYS A 193 -3.30 4.12 -12.26
N PRO A 194 -2.08 3.60 -12.08
CA PRO A 194 -1.85 2.44 -11.21
C PRO A 194 -2.23 2.75 -9.75
N GLY A 195 -2.60 1.70 -9.01
CA GLY A 195 -3.24 1.78 -7.70
C GLY A 195 -4.76 1.82 -7.78
N THR A 196 -5.41 2.02 -6.64
CA THR A 196 -6.87 2.20 -6.51
C THR A 196 -7.18 3.49 -5.73
N HIS A 197 -8.46 3.78 -5.53
CA HIS A 197 -8.97 4.88 -4.73
C HIS A 197 -8.56 4.74 -3.26
N LEU A 198 -8.75 3.55 -2.67
CA LEU A 198 -8.37 3.30 -1.27
C LEU A 198 -6.86 3.07 -1.11
N LEU A 199 -6.21 2.48 -2.12
CA LEU A 199 -4.82 2.03 -2.06
C LEU A 199 -4.07 2.54 -3.29
N PRO A 200 -3.68 3.83 -3.31
CA PRO A 200 -2.95 4.41 -4.42
C PRO A 200 -1.56 3.79 -4.56
N TYR A 201 -1.04 3.78 -5.79
CA TYR A 201 0.34 3.39 -6.04
C TYR A 201 1.30 4.35 -5.32
N TYR A 202 2.32 3.79 -4.69
CA TYR A 202 3.41 4.52 -4.07
C TYR A 202 4.72 3.75 -4.24
N ARG A 203 5.84 4.46 -4.19
CA ARG A 203 7.18 3.88 -4.27
C ARG A 203 7.84 3.93 -2.89
N PRO A 204 8.04 2.78 -2.20
CA PRO A 204 8.54 2.75 -0.83
C PRO A 204 10.07 2.88 -0.68
N PHE A 205 10.85 2.70 -1.75
CA PHE A 205 12.31 2.58 -1.64
C PHE A 205 13.00 3.93 -1.41
N ASN A 206 13.99 3.97 -0.52
CA ASN A 206 14.76 5.17 -0.22
C ASN A 206 16.26 4.97 -0.50
N LEU A 207 16.60 4.98 -1.79
CA LEU A 207 17.98 4.82 -2.31
C LEU A 207 18.46 6.13 -2.92
N ASN A 208 19.71 6.53 -2.63
CA ASN A 208 20.31 7.67 -3.30
C ASN A 208 20.64 7.32 -4.75
N ASN A 209 20.11 8.12 -5.68
CA ASN A 209 20.41 8.08 -7.11
C ASN A 209 21.25 9.30 -7.52
#